data_AF-A0A9J7J3K2-F1
#
_entry.id   AF-A0A9J7J3K2-F1
#
_cell.length_a   1.000
_cell.length_b   1.000
_cell.length_c   1.000
_cell.angle_alpha   90.00
_cell.angle_beta   90.00
_cell.angle_gamma   90.00
#
_symmetry.space_group_name_H-M   'P 1'
#
loop_
_entity.id
_entity.type
_entity.pdbx_description
1 polymer ?
#
loop_
_entity_poly.entity_id
_entity_poly.type
_entity_poly.pdbx_seq_one_letter_code
_entity_poly.pdbx_strand_id
1 'polypeptide(L)'
;MSAQNSPVKASRSPSVIETVQDYDSQDTLLKHVDISIVESEKRANGTLHVRDHYTVYLIDLKVTDPDYKLVQSKISTIWRRYTEFEQIHDYLLVTYPHVIIPPLPEKRVLYAWRKSDTTDPEFVERRRAGLENFLLRVASHPRLCFDDQFINFLQQEHGWRETITDSGYILQAENKIKSLSVSIRLKKPDPEIESVKNYGKQLETNLGNFLYTRSKIIEKNYALCKLHANYGKLFSEWSVIEKDMGDGLQKAGHYFDSIADSIDSVAEDEEQLADQLKEYLFYASALQQLCTNHEMLQRTLENAQDTLNNRISERSRAAAGKSGFMSRFFGTTDPDIVRDQTTRALDSKIISDKDAIEKAKTDLEEFTKKAQVEIEFFQKQKDKDLHESLVSFITLQVKAAKKNLQAWTQIKECLQNMP
;
A
#
# COMPACT_ATOMS: atom_id res chain seq x y z
N MET A 1 26.52 20.54 -22.75
CA MET A 1 25.96 19.53 -23.66
C MET A 1 24.60 19.12 -23.10
N SER A 2 23.62 19.09 -23.99
CA SER A 2 22.17 19.01 -23.82
C SER A 2 21.63 17.95 -22.82
N ALA A 3 20.81 18.42 -21.90
CA ALA A 3 19.96 17.64 -20.99
C ALA A 3 18.73 17.05 -21.73
N GLN A 4 18.94 16.18 -22.72
CA GLN A 4 17.84 15.61 -23.55
C GLN A 4 17.74 14.08 -23.58
N ASN A 5 18.49 13.33 -22.77
CA ASN A 5 18.35 11.87 -22.70
C ASN A 5 17.94 11.37 -21.30
N SER A 6 16.77 11.79 -20.83
CA SER A 6 15.99 11.03 -19.84
C SER A 6 14.68 10.61 -20.50
N PRO A 7 14.33 9.32 -20.55
CA PRO A 7 13.16 8.82 -21.27
C PRO A 7 11.81 9.13 -20.59
N VAL A 8 11.82 9.87 -19.48
CA VAL A 8 10.63 10.21 -18.72
C VAL A 8 10.11 11.57 -19.19
N LYS A 9 9.03 11.58 -19.97
CA LYS A 9 8.23 12.79 -20.16
C LYS A 9 7.68 13.20 -18.80
N ALA A 10 7.81 14.48 -18.44
CA ALA A 10 7.25 15.01 -17.21
C ALA A 10 5.73 14.76 -17.17
N SER A 11 5.26 14.12 -16.11
CA SER A 11 3.84 13.88 -15.84
C SER A 11 3.09 15.22 -15.82
N ARG A 12 1.89 15.23 -16.41
CA ARG A 12 1.02 16.41 -16.52
C ARG A 12 0.28 16.73 -15.22
N SER A 13 0.93 16.62 -14.05
CA SER A 13 0.33 17.06 -12.79
C SER A 13 0.24 18.60 -12.79
N PRO A 14 -0.97 19.19 -12.73
CA PRO A 14 -1.17 20.62 -12.85
C PRO A 14 -0.86 21.28 -11.50
N SER A 15 0.11 22.20 -11.48
CA SER A 15 0.55 23.04 -10.35
C SER A 15 1.46 22.40 -9.28
N VAL A 16 2.47 23.18 -8.89
CA VAL A 16 3.49 22.81 -7.89
C VAL A 16 2.81 22.72 -6.53
N ILE A 17 2.68 21.50 -6.01
CA ILE A 17 2.14 21.24 -4.67
C ILE A 17 3.26 21.47 -3.66
N GLU A 18 3.16 22.55 -2.90
CA GLU A 18 4.15 22.93 -1.88
C GLU A 18 3.62 22.77 -0.46
N THR A 19 2.30 22.75 -0.27
CA THR A 19 1.64 22.68 1.03
C THR A 19 0.46 21.70 1.02
N VAL A 20 0.01 21.28 2.20
CA VAL A 20 -1.18 20.41 2.34
C VAL A 20 -2.45 21.13 1.90
N GLN A 21 -2.52 22.45 2.02
CA GLN A 21 -3.67 23.24 1.56
C GLN A 21 -3.82 23.18 0.05
N ASP A 22 -2.72 23.05 -0.68
CA ASP A 22 -2.74 22.91 -2.13
C ASP A 22 -3.49 21.62 -2.52
N TYR A 23 -3.32 20.51 -1.78
CA TYR A 23 -4.00 19.24 -2.05
C TYR A 23 -5.53 19.38 -2.04
N ASP A 24 -6.09 20.11 -1.06
CA ASP A 24 -7.54 20.28 -0.93
C ASP A 24 -8.11 21.17 -2.06
N SER A 25 -7.27 22.06 -2.63
CA SER A 25 -7.67 23.00 -3.69
C SER A 25 -7.52 22.46 -5.11
N GLN A 26 -6.68 21.42 -5.29
CA GLN A 26 -6.34 20.90 -6.60
C GLN A 26 -7.52 20.19 -7.27
N ASP A 27 -7.52 20.24 -8.59
CA ASP A 27 -8.41 19.43 -9.41
C ASP A 27 -8.00 17.95 -9.37
N THR A 28 -8.97 17.04 -9.41
CA THR A 28 -8.71 15.60 -9.33
C THR A 28 -9.58 14.85 -10.31
N LEU A 29 -9.10 13.69 -10.78
CA LEU A 29 -9.82 12.89 -11.77
C LEU A 29 -11.24 12.54 -11.31
N LEU A 30 -11.43 12.22 -10.02
CA LEU A 30 -12.75 11.90 -9.44
C LEU A 30 -13.78 13.03 -9.53
N LYS A 31 -13.39 14.28 -9.79
CA LYS A 31 -14.35 15.37 -10.02
C LYS A 31 -15.02 15.28 -11.40
N HIS A 32 -14.41 14.57 -12.35
CA HIS A 32 -14.84 14.51 -13.74
C HIS A 32 -15.29 13.11 -14.19
N VAL A 33 -14.97 12.08 -13.41
CA VAL A 33 -15.34 10.70 -13.73
C VAL A 33 -15.78 9.92 -12.48
N ASP A 34 -16.67 8.97 -12.71
CA ASP A 34 -17.03 7.93 -11.77
C ASP A 34 -16.29 6.64 -12.15
N ILE A 35 -15.61 6.01 -11.19
CA ILE A 35 -14.81 4.80 -11.37
C ILE A 35 -15.40 3.72 -10.47
N SER A 36 -15.79 2.60 -11.06
CA SER A 36 -16.26 1.43 -10.32
C SER A 36 -15.70 0.15 -10.92
N ILE A 37 -15.64 -0.91 -10.14
CA ILE A 37 -15.36 -2.26 -10.61
C ILE A 37 -16.65 -3.05 -10.45
N VAL A 38 -17.36 -3.28 -11.55
CA VAL A 38 -18.75 -3.79 -11.53
C VAL A 38 -18.82 -5.31 -11.46
N GLU A 39 -17.86 -6.01 -12.04
CA GLU A 39 -17.90 -7.47 -12.18
C GLU A 39 -16.50 -8.08 -12.03
N SER A 40 -16.48 -9.35 -11.65
CA SER A 40 -15.28 -10.18 -11.73
C SER A 40 -15.57 -11.48 -12.47
N GLU A 41 -14.63 -11.92 -13.30
CA GLU A 41 -14.79 -13.12 -14.14
C GLU A 41 -13.55 -14.00 -14.02
N LYS A 42 -13.75 -15.31 -13.91
CA LYS A 42 -12.67 -16.30 -13.92
C LYS A 42 -12.40 -16.76 -15.35
N ARG A 43 -11.21 -16.47 -15.88
CA ARG A 43 -10.76 -16.85 -17.23
C ARG A 43 -9.67 -17.91 -17.18
N ALA A 44 -9.55 -18.71 -18.24
CA ALA A 44 -8.51 -19.73 -18.39
C ALA A 44 -7.34 -19.22 -19.26
N ASN A 45 -6.11 -19.67 -18.95
CA ASN A 45 -4.93 -19.42 -19.77
C ASN A 45 -4.91 -20.33 -21.00
N GLY A 46 -5.44 -19.83 -22.12
CA GLY A 46 -5.34 -20.50 -23.43
C GLY A 46 -6.07 -21.84 -23.52
N THR A 47 -6.04 -22.44 -24.72
CA THR A 47 -6.78 -23.67 -25.04
C THR A 47 -6.07 -24.96 -24.61
N LEU A 48 -4.78 -24.90 -24.22
CA LEU A 48 -3.96 -26.09 -23.94
C LEU A 48 -3.69 -26.38 -22.45
N HIS A 49 -3.86 -25.41 -21.56
CA HIS A 49 -3.53 -25.55 -20.13
C HIS A 49 -4.77 -25.39 -19.24
N VAL A 50 -5.58 -26.45 -19.19
CA VAL A 50 -6.87 -26.57 -18.48
C VAL A 50 -6.81 -26.27 -16.96
N ARG A 51 -5.61 -26.04 -16.38
CA ARG A 51 -5.43 -25.85 -14.92
C ARG A 51 -5.14 -24.42 -14.48
N ASP A 52 -4.67 -23.54 -15.37
CA ASP A 52 -4.29 -22.18 -14.96
C ASP A 52 -5.45 -21.21 -15.22
N HIS A 53 -6.13 -20.83 -14.14
CA HIS A 53 -7.19 -19.84 -14.16
C HIS A 53 -6.73 -18.54 -13.51
N TYR A 54 -7.25 -17.40 -13.97
CA TYR A 54 -7.04 -16.09 -13.36
C TYR A 54 -8.34 -15.30 -13.30
N THR A 55 -8.46 -14.43 -12.31
CA THR A 55 -9.60 -13.52 -12.18
C THR A 55 -9.29 -12.19 -12.86
N VAL A 56 -10.21 -11.71 -13.67
CA VAL A 56 -10.25 -10.36 -14.22
C VAL A 56 -11.38 -9.56 -13.57
N TYR A 57 -11.25 -8.26 -13.59
CA TYR A 57 -12.15 -7.28 -12.99
C TYR A 57 -12.56 -6.28 -14.07
N LEU A 58 -13.87 -6.05 -14.21
CA LEU A 58 -14.42 -5.10 -15.17
C LEU A 58 -14.46 -3.72 -14.52
N ILE A 59 -13.55 -2.86 -14.93
CA ILE A 59 -13.55 -1.45 -14.53
C ILE A 59 -14.55 -0.72 -15.43
N ASP A 60 -15.50 -0.03 -14.83
CA ASP A 60 -16.45 0.87 -15.48
C ASP A 60 -16.08 2.32 -15.14
N LEU A 61 -15.89 3.12 -16.18
CA LEU A 61 -15.43 4.50 -16.16
C LEU A 61 -16.46 5.38 -16.85
N LYS A 62 -17.19 6.17 -16.07
CA LYS A 62 -18.23 7.08 -16.58
C LYS A 62 -17.77 8.52 -16.47
N VAL A 63 -17.72 9.22 -17.59
CA VAL A 63 -17.42 10.65 -17.60
C VAL A 63 -18.65 11.41 -17.10
N THR A 64 -18.52 12.11 -15.98
CA THR A 64 -19.58 12.92 -15.38
C THR A 64 -19.57 14.36 -15.90
N ASP A 65 -18.39 14.85 -16.31
CA ASP A 65 -18.20 16.16 -16.93
C ASP A 65 -18.09 16.05 -18.47
N PRO A 66 -19.11 16.45 -19.24
CA PRO A 66 -19.14 16.30 -20.69
C PRO A 66 -18.00 17.00 -21.43
N ASP A 67 -17.41 18.04 -20.84
CA ASP A 67 -16.31 18.82 -21.44
C ASP A 67 -14.93 18.23 -21.14
N TYR A 68 -14.86 17.18 -20.32
CA TYR A 68 -13.62 16.53 -19.92
C TYR A 68 -13.05 15.62 -21.01
N LYS A 69 -11.86 15.96 -21.53
CA LYS A 69 -11.26 15.33 -22.73
C LYS A 69 -10.13 14.35 -22.45
N LEU A 70 -9.62 14.29 -21.22
CA LEU A 70 -8.55 13.37 -20.83
C LEU A 70 -9.04 11.92 -20.82
N VAL A 71 -10.35 11.71 -20.67
CA VAL A 71 -10.98 10.39 -20.71
C VAL A 71 -11.87 10.28 -21.93
N GLN A 72 -11.62 9.25 -22.75
CA GLN A 72 -12.43 9.00 -23.94
C GLN A 72 -13.79 8.39 -23.54
N SER A 73 -14.87 9.11 -23.81
CA SER A 73 -16.25 8.67 -23.52
C SER A 73 -16.69 7.39 -24.26
N LYS A 74 -15.94 6.96 -25.28
CA LYS A 74 -16.25 5.76 -26.09
C LYS A 74 -15.81 4.44 -25.46
N ILE A 75 -14.86 4.47 -24.53
CA ILE A 75 -14.40 3.28 -23.82
C ILE A 75 -14.84 3.44 -22.37
N SER A 76 -16.04 2.97 -22.07
CA SER A 76 -16.59 3.03 -20.71
C SER A 76 -16.18 1.86 -19.86
N THR A 77 -15.78 0.72 -20.44
CA THR A 77 -15.51 -0.49 -19.67
C THR A 77 -14.23 -1.20 -20.11
N ILE A 78 -13.42 -1.65 -19.16
CA ILE A 78 -12.16 -2.34 -19.45
C ILE A 78 -11.88 -3.49 -18.47
N TRP A 79 -11.43 -4.63 -19.00
CA TRP A 79 -11.03 -5.76 -18.18
C TRP A 79 -9.57 -5.67 -17.78
N ARG A 80 -9.30 -5.82 -16.48
CA ARG A 80 -7.94 -5.89 -15.91
C ARG A 80 -7.81 -7.05 -14.94
N ARG A 81 -6.68 -7.76 -14.94
CA ARG A 81 -6.37 -8.78 -13.92
C ARG A 81 -5.48 -8.20 -12.83
N TYR A 82 -5.49 -8.83 -11.66
CA TYR A 82 -4.72 -8.40 -10.49
C TYR A 82 -3.24 -8.12 -10.78
N THR A 83 -2.56 -8.93 -11.61
CA THR A 83 -1.15 -8.68 -11.94
C THR A 83 -0.90 -7.42 -12.76
N GLU A 84 -1.92 -6.89 -13.45
CA GLU A 84 -1.83 -5.60 -14.15
C GLU A 84 -1.98 -4.45 -13.16
N PHE A 85 -2.79 -4.63 -12.10
CA PHE A 85 -2.80 -3.72 -10.96
C PHE A 85 -1.43 -3.69 -10.25
N GLU A 86 -0.77 -4.85 -10.08
CA GLU A 86 0.61 -4.92 -9.58
C GLU A 86 1.56 -4.09 -10.46
N GLN A 87 1.45 -4.20 -11.80
CA GLN A 87 2.30 -3.44 -12.72
C GLN A 87 2.12 -1.92 -12.64
N ILE A 88 0.87 -1.42 -12.61
CA ILE A 88 0.63 0.02 -12.47
C ILE A 88 1.06 0.53 -11.08
N HIS A 89 0.82 -0.25 -10.02
CA HIS A 89 1.29 0.09 -8.68
C HIS A 89 2.82 0.18 -8.61
N ASP A 90 3.54 -0.80 -9.18
CA ASP A 90 5.00 -0.79 -9.22
C ASP A 90 5.56 0.37 -10.05
N TYR A 91 4.89 0.70 -11.17
CA TYR A 91 5.21 1.90 -11.94
C TYR A 91 5.07 3.18 -11.12
N LEU A 92 3.97 3.34 -10.38
CA LEU A 92 3.75 4.52 -9.54
C LEU A 92 4.77 4.62 -8.40
N LEU A 93 5.15 3.49 -7.77
CA LEU A 93 6.20 3.44 -6.74
C LEU A 93 7.58 3.89 -7.22
N VAL A 94 7.89 3.62 -8.49
CA VAL A 94 9.16 4.02 -9.12
C VAL A 94 9.10 5.48 -9.56
N THR A 95 8.00 5.90 -10.17
CA THR A 95 7.82 7.23 -10.77
C THR A 95 7.64 8.32 -9.70
N TYR A 96 6.95 8.00 -8.61
CA TYR A 96 6.62 8.94 -7.53
C TYR A 96 7.20 8.47 -6.18
N PRO A 97 8.53 8.43 -6.00
CA PRO A 97 9.16 7.83 -4.82
C PRO A 97 8.93 8.62 -3.52
N HIS A 98 8.43 9.86 -3.63
CA HIS A 98 8.11 10.78 -2.52
C HIS A 98 6.62 10.78 -2.17
N VAL A 99 5.80 9.93 -2.80
CA VAL A 99 4.36 9.80 -2.58
C VAL A 99 4.07 8.50 -1.84
N ILE A 100 3.10 8.51 -0.93
CA ILE A 100 2.62 7.31 -0.23
C ILE A 100 1.60 6.64 -1.15
N ILE A 101 2.08 5.76 -2.03
CA ILE A 101 1.26 5.10 -3.03
C ILE A 101 0.15 4.26 -2.35
N PRO A 102 -1.12 4.42 -2.77
CA PRO A 102 -2.21 3.58 -2.29
C PRO A 102 -1.88 2.08 -2.44
N PRO A 103 -2.01 1.28 -1.37
CA PRO A 103 -1.66 -0.13 -1.42
C PRO A 103 -2.72 -0.93 -2.18
N LEU A 104 -2.28 -2.04 -2.79
CA LEU A 104 -3.19 -3.04 -3.34
C LEU A 104 -3.76 -3.93 -2.23
N PRO A 105 -4.98 -4.48 -2.41
CA PRO A 105 -5.52 -5.48 -1.50
C PRO A 105 -4.66 -6.74 -1.50
N GLU A 106 -4.82 -7.57 -0.47
CA GLU A 106 -3.96 -8.72 -0.23
C GLU A 106 -3.95 -9.76 -1.36
N LYS A 107 -2.75 -10.27 -1.67
CA LYS A 107 -2.56 -11.35 -2.66
C LYS A 107 -3.07 -12.69 -2.15
N ARG A 108 -3.05 -12.88 -0.84
CA ARG A 108 -3.51 -14.07 -0.12
C ARG A 108 -4.38 -13.62 1.03
N VAL A 109 -5.32 -14.46 1.44
CA VAL A 109 -6.17 -14.22 2.59
C VAL A 109 -5.30 -14.02 3.84
N LEU A 110 -5.35 -12.84 4.48
CA LEU A 110 -4.73 -12.56 5.76
C LEU A 110 -5.80 -12.25 6.81
N TYR A 111 -5.51 -12.64 8.05
CA TYR A 111 -6.37 -12.36 9.21
C TYR A 111 -7.82 -12.86 9.09
N ALA A 112 -8.12 -13.76 8.15
CA ALA A 112 -9.42 -14.39 8.08
C ALA A 112 -9.63 -15.32 9.26
N TRP A 113 -10.86 -15.32 9.76
CA TRP A 113 -11.27 -16.16 10.87
C TRP A 113 -11.81 -17.52 10.42
N ARG A 114 -12.26 -17.64 9.16
CA ARG A 114 -12.55 -18.91 8.48
C ARG A 114 -11.43 -19.25 7.51
N LYS A 115 -11.28 -20.54 7.23
CA LYS A 115 -10.45 -20.99 6.11
C LYS A 115 -11.13 -20.55 4.81
N SER A 116 -10.46 -19.66 4.09
CA SER A 116 -10.85 -19.15 2.79
C SER A 116 -9.62 -19.24 1.87
N ASP A 117 -9.85 -19.66 0.63
CA ASP A 117 -8.80 -19.74 -0.40
C ASP A 117 -8.97 -18.59 -1.39
N THR A 118 -7.95 -18.34 -2.23
CA THR A 118 -7.97 -17.20 -3.17
C THR A 118 -9.01 -17.32 -4.30
N THR A 119 -9.70 -18.45 -4.39
CA THR A 119 -10.80 -18.70 -5.33
C THR A 119 -12.18 -18.60 -4.69
N ASP A 120 -12.24 -18.34 -3.39
CA ASP A 120 -13.48 -18.13 -2.65
C ASP A 120 -14.19 -16.88 -3.18
N PRO A 121 -15.49 -16.96 -3.57
CA PRO A 121 -16.25 -15.81 -4.03
C PRO A 121 -16.19 -14.60 -3.08
N GLU A 122 -16.22 -14.82 -1.76
CA GLU A 122 -16.11 -13.74 -0.77
C GLU A 122 -14.75 -13.03 -0.85
N PHE A 123 -13.67 -13.79 -1.06
CA PHE A 123 -12.35 -13.22 -1.21
C PHE A 123 -12.19 -12.46 -2.53
N VAL A 124 -12.77 -12.99 -3.62
CA VAL A 124 -12.76 -12.32 -4.92
C VAL A 124 -13.51 -10.99 -4.84
N GLU A 125 -14.65 -10.95 -4.16
CA GLU A 125 -15.44 -9.73 -3.97
C GLU A 125 -14.71 -8.70 -3.09
N ARG A 126 -14.12 -9.14 -1.97
CA ARG A 126 -13.29 -8.24 -1.14
C ARG A 126 -12.10 -7.67 -1.90
N ARG A 127 -11.45 -8.49 -2.72
CA ARG A 127 -10.39 -8.02 -3.61
C ARG A 127 -10.91 -7.03 -4.64
N ARG A 128 -12.08 -7.27 -5.25
CA ARG A 128 -12.71 -6.33 -6.18
C ARG A 128 -12.91 -4.97 -5.51
N ALA A 129 -13.49 -4.95 -4.32
CA ALA A 129 -13.69 -3.72 -3.53
C ALA A 129 -12.35 -3.03 -3.19
N GLY A 130 -11.32 -3.79 -2.79
CA GLY A 130 -10.00 -3.23 -2.51
C GLY A 130 -9.29 -2.67 -3.75
N LEU A 131 -9.47 -3.29 -4.92
CA LEU A 131 -8.95 -2.78 -6.19
C LEU A 131 -9.69 -1.52 -6.64
N GLU A 132 -11.00 -1.45 -6.41
CA GLU A 132 -11.80 -0.24 -6.66
C GLU A 132 -11.31 0.90 -5.76
N ASN A 133 -11.14 0.65 -4.46
CA ASN A 133 -10.57 1.63 -3.53
C ASN A 133 -9.18 2.10 -3.97
N PHE A 134 -8.31 1.20 -4.44
CA PHE A 134 -7.02 1.60 -5.01
C PHE A 134 -7.17 2.60 -6.16
N LEU A 135 -8.07 2.33 -7.12
CA LEU A 135 -8.31 3.25 -8.25
C LEU A 135 -8.87 4.59 -7.78
N LEU A 136 -9.84 4.57 -6.85
CA LEU A 136 -10.43 5.78 -6.28
C LEU A 136 -9.36 6.61 -5.55
N ARG A 137 -8.52 5.99 -4.74
CA ARG A 137 -7.43 6.67 -4.01
C ARG A 137 -6.44 7.31 -4.98
N VAL A 138 -5.99 6.59 -6.02
CA VAL A 138 -5.09 7.13 -7.05
C VAL A 138 -5.76 8.28 -7.82
N ALA A 139 -7.03 8.13 -8.21
CA ALA A 139 -7.79 9.15 -8.92
C ALA A 139 -8.13 10.39 -8.06
N SER A 140 -8.18 10.24 -6.73
CA SER A 140 -8.33 11.35 -5.78
C SER A 140 -7.02 12.05 -5.44
N HIS A 141 -5.88 11.44 -5.74
CA HIS A 141 -4.58 11.95 -5.33
C HIS A 141 -4.05 12.99 -6.34
N PRO A 142 -3.86 14.27 -5.95
CA PRO A 142 -3.50 15.34 -6.89
C PRO A 142 -2.24 15.08 -7.72
N ARG A 143 -1.24 14.39 -7.14
CA ARG A 143 0.00 14.02 -7.86
C ARG A 143 -0.15 12.85 -8.83
N LEU A 144 -1.13 11.96 -8.63
CA LEU A 144 -1.22 10.68 -9.35
C LEU A 144 -2.35 10.65 -10.38
N CYS A 145 -3.43 11.39 -10.14
CA CYS A 145 -4.70 11.24 -10.84
C CYS A 145 -4.66 11.52 -12.35
N PHE A 146 -3.68 12.30 -12.84
CA PHE A 146 -3.50 12.62 -14.26
C PHE A 146 -2.25 11.97 -14.87
N ASP A 147 -1.70 10.94 -14.22
CA ASP A 147 -0.58 10.19 -14.76
C ASP A 147 -0.96 9.46 -16.06
N ASP A 148 -0.13 9.60 -17.10
CA ASP A 148 -0.43 9.04 -18.42
C ASP A 148 -0.60 7.51 -18.39
N GLN A 149 0.20 6.78 -17.61
CA GLN A 149 0.10 5.32 -17.52
C GLN A 149 -1.13 4.89 -16.73
N PHE A 150 -1.53 5.68 -15.71
CA PHE A 150 -2.78 5.45 -14.99
C PHE A 150 -4.01 5.70 -15.87
N ILE A 151 -4.04 6.78 -16.63
CA ILE A 151 -5.12 7.06 -17.58
C ILE A 151 -5.20 5.98 -18.67
N ASN A 152 -4.05 5.57 -19.21
CA ASN A 152 -3.98 4.45 -20.16
C ASN A 152 -4.45 3.13 -19.53
N PHE A 153 -4.15 2.88 -18.25
CA PHE A 153 -4.64 1.69 -17.55
C PHE A 153 -6.17 1.63 -17.53
N LEU A 154 -6.84 2.78 -17.40
CA LEU A 154 -8.30 2.87 -17.38
C LEU A 154 -8.99 2.81 -18.75
N GLN A 155 -8.27 3.03 -19.86
CA GLN A 155 -8.90 3.19 -21.20
C GLN A 155 -8.30 2.33 -22.31
N GLN A 156 -7.06 1.86 -22.19
CA GLN A 156 -6.36 1.20 -23.29
C GLN A 156 -6.65 -0.30 -23.33
N GLU A 157 -7.56 -0.76 -24.19
CA GLU A 157 -7.98 -2.16 -24.28
C GLU A 157 -6.85 -3.12 -24.71
N HIS A 158 -5.99 -2.69 -25.65
CA HIS A 158 -4.92 -3.51 -26.21
C HIS A 158 -3.55 -2.82 -26.13
N GLY A 159 -2.49 -3.61 -25.96
CA GLY A 159 -1.11 -3.08 -25.99
C GLY A 159 -0.68 -2.35 -24.71
N TRP A 160 -1.51 -2.35 -23.65
CA TRP A 160 -1.22 -1.59 -22.43
C TRP A 160 0.04 -2.11 -21.71
N ARG A 161 0.24 -3.43 -21.68
CA ARG A 161 1.40 -4.05 -21.01
C ARG A 161 2.71 -3.67 -21.68
N GLU A 162 2.71 -3.61 -23.01
CA GLU A 162 3.83 -3.15 -23.82
C GLU A 162 4.07 -1.67 -23.52
N THR A 163 3.01 -0.85 -23.51
CA THR A 163 3.08 0.59 -23.24
C THR A 163 3.70 0.91 -21.87
N ILE A 164 3.26 0.21 -20.80
CA ILE A 164 3.83 0.41 -19.47
C ILE A 164 5.27 -0.12 -19.38
N THR A 165 5.59 -1.22 -20.05
CA THR A 165 6.96 -1.76 -20.09
C THR A 165 7.92 -0.80 -20.79
N ASP A 166 7.48 -0.20 -21.90
CA ASP A 166 8.22 0.76 -22.70
C ASP A 166 8.48 2.09 -21.97
N SER A 167 7.79 2.36 -20.85
CA SER A 167 8.11 3.48 -19.97
C SER A 167 9.51 3.37 -19.32
N GLY A 168 10.10 2.17 -19.33
CA GLY A 168 11.40 1.88 -18.72
C GLY A 168 11.38 1.72 -17.20
N TYR A 169 10.20 1.66 -16.57
CA TYR A 169 10.09 1.54 -15.11
C TYR A 169 10.73 0.27 -14.56
N ILE A 170 10.73 -0.84 -15.32
CA ILE A 170 11.35 -2.11 -14.92
C ILE A 170 12.86 -1.91 -14.70
N LEU A 171 13.55 -1.27 -15.64
CA LEU A 171 14.97 -1.01 -15.53
C LEU A 171 15.28 -0.09 -14.34
N GLN A 172 14.43 0.89 -14.08
CA GLN A 172 14.55 1.78 -12.92
C GLN A 172 14.35 1.01 -11.61
N ALA A 173 13.35 0.13 -11.55
CA ALA A 173 13.10 -0.75 -10.40
C ALA A 173 14.30 -1.68 -10.14
N GLU A 174 14.86 -2.30 -11.18
CA GLU A 174 16.05 -3.16 -11.05
C GLU A 174 17.25 -2.40 -10.51
N ASN A 175 17.48 -1.16 -10.98
CA ASN A 175 18.57 -0.31 -10.48
C ASN A 175 18.36 0.06 -9.01
N LYS A 176 17.12 0.34 -8.60
CA LYS A 176 16.75 0.61 -7.21
C LYS A 176 16.96 -0.62 -6.33
N ILE A 177 16.54 -1.81 -6.77
CA ILE A 177 16.75 -3.07 -6.03
C ILE A 177 18.24 -3.36 -5.83
N LYS A 178 19.07 -3.15 -6.86
CA LYS A 178 20.53 -3.29 -6.74
C LYS A 178 21.09 -2.38 -5.66
N SER A 179 20.60 -1.14 -5.55
CA SER A 179 21.00 -0.22 -4.48
C SER A 179 20.50 -0.63 -3.08
N LEU A 180 19.34 -1.29 -2.98
CA LEU A 180 18.75 -1.77 -1.72
C LEU A 180 19.40 -3.04 -1.17
N SER A 181 20.04 -3.84 -2.02
CA SER A 181 20.72 -5.09 -1.60
C SER A 181 21.88 -4.86 -0.62
N VAL A 182 22.39 -3.64 -0.52
CA VAL A 182 23.38 -3.22 0.47
C VAL A 182 22.65 -2.68 1.69
N SER A 183 22.86 -3.27 2.86
CA SER A 183 22.26 -2.78 4.11
C SER A 183 22.53 -1.28 4.28
N ILE A 184 21.45 -0.48 4.25
CA ILE A 184 21.54 0.97 4.42
C ILE A 184 21.97 1.24 5.86
N ARG A 185 23.22 1.67 6.05
CA ARG A 185 23.73 2.17 7.32
C ARG A 185 24.09 3.62 7.17
N LEU A 186 23.19 4.50 7.57
CA LEU A 186 23.42 5.94 7.59
C LEU A 186 24.41 6.31 8.69
N LYS A 187 25.24 7.32 8.43
CA LYS A 187 26.14 7.90 9.44
C LYS A 187 25.41 8.88 10.33
N LYS A 188 24.49 9.65 9.76
CA LYS A 188 23.68 10.65 10.46
C LYS A 188 22.23 10.57 10.00
N PRO A 189 21.43 9.61 10.49
CA PRO A 189 20.02 9.51 10.14
C PRO A 189 19.28 10.84 10.38
N ASP A 190 18.33 11.15 9.51
CA ASP A 190 17.39 12.25 9.75
C ASP A 190 16.42 11.84 10.88
N PRO A 191 16.35 12.59 11.99
CA PRO A 191 15.55 12.23 13.15
C PRO A 191 14.04 12.29 12.88
N GLU A 192 13.57 13.18 12.00
CA GLU A 192 12.16 13.29 11.64
C GLU A 192 11.74 12.09 10.80
N ILE A 193 12.54 11.73 9.80
CA ILE A 193 12.29 10.54 8.96
C ILE A 193 12.38 9.26 9.78
N GLU A 194 13.33 9.15 10.70
CA GLU A 194 13.43 8.00 11.61
C GLU A 194 12.18 7.87 12.50
N SER A 195 11.70 9.00 13.03
CA SER A 195 10.45 9.06 13.80
C SER A 195 9.26 8.56 12.98
N VAL A 196 9.09 9.07 11.75
CA VAL A 196 7.99 8.67 10.85
C VAL A 196 8.09 7.19 10.46
N LYS A 197 9.29 6.67 10.19
CA LYS A 197 9.50 5.25 9.87
C LYS A 197 9.17 4.35 11.05
N ASN A 198 9.56 4.74 12.25
CA ASN A 198 9.24 4.00 13.48
C ASN A 198 7.74 4.05 13.78
N TYR A 199 7.10 5.19 13.56
CA TYR A 199 5.64 5.30 13.60
C TYR A 199 4.97 4.33 12.63
N GLY A 200 5.42 4.27 11.37
CA GLY A 200 4.91 3.31 10.38
C GLY A 200 5.01 1.86 10.85
N LYS A 201 6.16 1.45 11.40
CA LYS A 201 6.34 0.10 11.97
C LYS A 201 5.39 -0.19 13.14
N GLN A 202 5.21 0.78 14.02
CA GLN A 202 4.31 0.64 15.17
C GLN A 202 2.85 0.55 14.71
N LEU A 203 2.44 1.37 13.75
CA LEU A 203 1.11 1.33 13.15
C LEU A 203 0.83 -0.04 12.52
N GLU A 204 1.77 -0.56 11.72
CA GLU A 204 1.67 -1.89 11.11
C GLU A 204 1.53 -2.98 12.17
N THR A 205 2.38 -2.95 13.20
CA THR A 205 2.37 -3.93 14.29
C THR A 205 1.05 -3.89 15.06
N ASN A 206 0.57 -2.70 15.40
CA ASN A 206 -0.64 -2.52 16.20
C ASN A 206 -1.90 -2.93 15.42
N LEU A 207 -2.00 -2.53 14.15
CA LEU A 207 -3.11 -2.96 13.28
C LEU A 207 -3.06 -4.47 13.03
N GLY A 208 -1.87 -5.04 12.80
CA GLY A 208 -1.72 -6.49 12.64
C GLY A 208 -2.14 -7.26 13.88
N ASN A 209 -1.75 -6.80 15.07
CA ASN A 209 -2.19 -7.38 16.35
C ASN A 209 -3.70 -7.26 16.54
N PHE A 210 -4.28 -6.09 16.24
CA PHE A 210 -5.72 -5.88 16.32
C PHE A 210 -6.48 -6.84 15.39
N LEU A 211 -6.08 -6.89 14.11
CA LEU A 211 -6.65 -7.77 13.09
C LEU A 211 -6.56 -9.26 13.49
N TYR A 212 -5.43 -9.67 14.07
CA TYR A 212 -5.26 -11.02 14.59
C TYR A 212 -6.16 -11.30 15.79
N THR A 213 -6.21 -10.38 16.77
CA THR A 213 -7.04 -10.58 17.96
C THR A 213 -8.52 -10.64 17.60
N ARG A 214 -9.02 -9.77 16.70
CA ARG A 214 -10.41 -9.84 16.27
C ARG A 214 -10.74 -11.17 15.60
N SER A 215 -9.85 -11.70 14.75
CA SER A 215 -10.09 -12.97 14.04
C SER A 215 -10.16 -14.15 15.01
N LYS A 216 -9.46 -14.08 16.14
CA LYS A 216 -9.61 -15.03 17.24
C LYS A 216 -10.87 -14.86 18.06
N ILE A 217 -11.32 -13.63 18.30
CA ILE A 217 -12.56 -13.37 19.03
C ILE A 217 -13.76 -13.90 18.24
N ILE A 218 -13.85 -13.58 16.95
CA ILE A 218 -14.94 -14.04 16.08
C ILE A 218 -14.94 -15.57 15.91
N GLU A 219 -13.75 -16.21 15.81
CA GLU A 219 -13.62 -17.68 15.81
C GLU A 219 -14.24 -18.30 17.07
N LYS A 220 -13.99 -17.71 18.24
CA LYS A 220 -14.57 -18.15 19.52
C LYS A 220 -16.07 -17.87 19.61
N ASN A 221 -16.52 -16.68 19.19
CA ASN A 221 -17.93 -16.33 19.18
C ASN A 221 -18.73 -17.26 18.26
N TYR A 222 -18.17 -17.62 17.11
CA TYR A 222 -18.76 -18.58 16.19
C TYR A 222 -18.91 -19.96 16.81
N ALA A 223 -17.86 -20.45 17.49
CA ALA A 223 -17.92 -21.72 18.21
C ALA A 223 -18.99 -21.72 19.33
N LEU A 224 -19.13 -20.60 20.05
CA LEU A 224 -20.17 -20.42 21.07
C LEU A 224 -21.57 -20.41 20.46
N CYS A 225 -21.78 -19.68 19.35
CA CYS A 225 -23.07 -19.63 18.66
C CYS A 225 -23.48 -21.00 18.10
N LYS A 226 -22.51 -21.80 17.63
CA LYS A 226 -22.77 -23.19 17.24
C LYS A 226 -23.22 -24.06 18.42
N LEU A 227 -22.69 -23.82 19.62
CA LEU A 227 -23.17 -24.48 20.83
C LEU A 227 -24.61 -24.03 21.18
N HIS A 228 -24.93 -22.75 21.03
CA HIS A 228 -26.29 -22.25 21.20
C HIS A 228 -27.27 -22.91 20.23
N ALA A 229 -26.94 -23.06 18.95
CA ALA A 229 -27.78 -23.80 17.99
C ALA A 229 -28.05 -25.24 18.46
N ASN A 230 -27.07 -25.92 19.06
CA ASN A 230 -27.28 -27.24 19.63
C ASN A 230 -28.25 -27.22 20.82
N TYR A 231 -28.18 -26.19 21.68
CA TYR A 231 -29.16 -26.01 22.76
C TYR A 231 -30.56 -25.69 22.21
N GLY A 232 -30.65 -24.86 21.17
CA GLY A 232 -31.90 -24.53 20.48
C GLY A 232 -32.61 -25.78 19.97
N LYS A 233 -31.85 -26.64 19.27
CA LYS A 233 -32.32 -27.95 18.83
C LYS A 233 -32.71 -28.85 20.00
N LEU A 234 -31.86 -29.02 21.01
CA LEU A 234 -32.12 -29.89 22.15
C LEU A 234 -33.39 -29.49 22.91
N PHE A 235 -33.56 -28.18 23.15
CA PHE A 235 -34.73 -27.65 23.86
C PHE A 235 -36.00 -27.81 23.05
N SER A 236 -35.92 -27.64 21.72
CA SER A 236 -37.04 -27.91 20.82
C SER A 236 -37.40 -29.39 20.71
N GLU A 237 -36.43 -30.30 20.84
CA GLU A 237 -36.72 -31.74 20.87
C GLU A 237 -37.31 -32.16 22.23
N TRP A 238 -36.79 -31.61 23.34
CA TRP A 238 -37.28 -31.89 24.68
C TRP A 238 -38.69 -31.33 24.90
N SER A 239 -39.01 -30.15 24.34
CA SER A 239 -40.34 -29.53 24.46
C SER A 239 -41.49 -30.43 23.98
N VAL A 240 -41.23 -31.33 23.02
CA VAL A 240 -42.23 -32.26 22.46
C VAL A 240 -42.56 -33.42 23.41
N ILE A 241 -41.60 -33.81 24.26
CA ILE A 241 -41.73 -34.95 25.18
C ILE A 241 -42.21 -34.48 26.55
N GLU A 242 -41.79 -33.29 26.95
CA GLU A 242 -42.04 -32.71 28.26
C GLU A 242 -43.45 -32.14 28.38
N LYS A 243 -44.15 -32.47 29.47
CA LYS A 243 -45.58 -32.14 29.60
C LYS A 243 -45.81 -30.82 30.32
N ASP A 244 -44.99 -30.51 31.32
CA ASP A 244 -45.27 -29.39 32.23
C ASP A 244 -44.54 -28.11 31.80
N MET A 245 -43.37 -28.22 31.17
CA MET A 245 -42.52 -27.08 30.78
C MET A 245 -42.26 -26.97 29.26
N GLY A 246 -42.99 -27.71 28.42
CA GLY A 246 -42.78 -27.77 26.97
C GLY A 246 -42.75 -26.40 26.27
N ASP A 247 -43.73 -25.53 26.54
CA ASP A 247 -43.80 -24.18 25.95
C ASP A 247 -42.60 -23.29 26.34
N GLY A 248 -42.13 -23.40 27.58
CA GLY A 248 -40.96 -22.66 28.05
C GLY A 248 -39.70 -23.13 27.33
N LEU A 249 -39.55 -24.45 27.15
CA LEU A 249 -38.40 -25.05 26.48
C LEU A 249 -38.38 -24.66 25.01
N GLN A 250 -39.53 -24.70 24.33
CA GLN A 250 -39.64 -24.29 22.93
C GLN A 250 -39.24 -22.81 22.73
N LYS A 251 -39.72 -21.92 23.60
CA LYS A 251 -39.37 -20.48 23.54
C LYS A 251 -37.88 -20.25 23.80
N ALA A 252 -37.32 -20.88 24.84
CA ALA A 252 -35.89 -20.79 25.13
C ALA A 252 -35.06 -21.33 23.96
N GLY A 253 -35.51 -22.43 23.33
CA GLY A 253 -34.88 -23.00 22.14
C GLY A 253 -34.83 -22.03 20.97
N HIS A 254 -35.96 -21.38 20.64
CA HIS A 254 -36.01 -20.36 19.59
C HIS A 254 -35.09 -19.16 19.86
N TYR A 255 -34.95 -18.73 21.12
CA TYR A 255 -34.01 -17.64 21.45
C TYR A 255 -32.54 -18.07 21.27
N PHE A 256 -32.20 -19.32 21.60
CA PHE A 256 -30.87 -19.86 21.32
C PHE A 256 -30.56 -19.93 19.82
N ASP A 257 -31.51 -20.40 19.01
CA ASP A 257 -31.39 -20.41 17.54
C ASP A 257 -31.25 -18.98 17.00
N SER A 258 -32.03 -18.03 17.51
CA SER A 258 -31.95 -16.62 17.10
C SER A 258 -30.59 -15.97 17.40
N ILE A 259 -29.94 -16.32 18.52
CA ILE A 259 -28.56 -15.89 18.80
C ILE A 259 -27.61 -16.53 17.79
N ALA A 260 -27.76 -17.83 17.56
CA ALA A 260 -26.89 -18.58 16.67
C ALA A 260 -26.94 -18.04 15.24
N ASP A 261 -28.13 -17.80 14.69
CA ASP A 261 -28.33 -17.27 13.33
C ASP A 261 -27.79 -15.84 13.15
N SER A 262 -27.62 -15.09 14.24
CA SER A 262 -27.12 -13.72 14.16
C SER A 262 -25.63 -13.60 13.91
N ILE A 263 -24.85 -14.67 14.17
CA ILE A 263 -23.40 -14.58 14.15
C ILE A 263 -22.85 -14.40 12.74
N ASP A 264 -23.47 -14.98 11.72
CA ASP A 264 -22.99 -14.91 10.34
C ASP A 264 -23.03 -13.47 9.82
N SER A 265 -24.15 -12.78 10.01
CA SER A 265 -24.29 -11.37 9.63
C SER A 265 -23.33 -10.46 10.41
N VAL A 266 -23.18 -10.67 11.73
CA VAL A 266 -22.22 -9.86 12.52
C VAL A 266 -20.79 -10.12 12.06
N ALA A 267 -20.48 -11.37 11.71
CA ALA A 267 -19.15 -11.76 11.26
C ALA A 267 -18.81 -11.17 9.89
N GLU A 268 -19.78 -11.12 8.98
CA GLU A 268 -19.64 -10.50 7.66
C GLU A 268 -19.45 -8.98 7.77
N ASP A 269 -20.30 -8.30 8.54
CA ASP A 269 -20.18 -6.86 8.81
C ASP A 269 -18.81 -6.53 9.43
N GLU A 270 -18.33 -7.36 10.36
CA GLU A 270 -17.03 -7.16 11.00
C GLU A 270 -15.85 -7.40 10.05
N GLU A 271 -15.98 -8.33 9.11
CA GLU A 271 -14.95 -8.59 8.11
C GLU A 271 -14.81 -7.42 7.12
N GLN A 272 -15.91 -6.80 6.70
CA GLN A 272 -15.88 -5.60 5.87
C GLN A 272 -15.15 -4.44 6.56
N LEU A 273 -15.39 -4.24 7.86
CA LEU A 273 -14.67 -3.25 8.66
C LEU A 273 -13.19 -3.60 8.83
N ALA A 274 -12.87 -4.90 8.93
CA ALA A 274 -11.49 -5.35 9.01
C ALA A 274 -10.71 -5.05 7.72
N ASP A 275 -11.36 -5.09 6.54
CA ASP A 275 -10.70 -4.76 5.29
C ASP A 275 -10.29 -3.28 5.21
N GLN A 276 -11.08 -2.36 5.80
CA GLN A 276 -10.68 -0.95 5.97
C GLN A 276 -9.41 -0.81 6.84
N LEU A 277 -9.31 -1.60 7.90
CA LEU A 277 -8.12 -1.62 8.76
C LEU A 277 -6.91 -2.27 8.06
N LYS A 278 -7.13 -3.29 7.21
CA LYS A 278 -6.07 -3.89 6.37
C LYS A 278 -5.54 -2.89 5.34
N GLU A 279 -6.38 -2.03 4.76
CA GLU A 279 -5.92 -0.94 3.88
C GLU A 279 -4.85 -0.10 4.60
N TYR A 280 -5.12 0.30 5.84
CA TYR A 280 -4.18 1.09 6.64
C TYR A 280 -2.97 0.31 7.18
N LEU A 281 -3.10 -1.00 7.37
CA LEU A 281 -1.96 -1.89 7.61
C LEU A 281 -0.98 -1.81 6.44
N PHE A 282 -1.46 -1.88 5.20
CA PHE A 282 -0.60 -1.80 4.02
C PHE A 282 -0.09 -0.39 3.73
N TYR A 283 -0.87 0.66 4.02
CA TYR A 283 -0.35 2.03 3.99
C TYR A 283 0.80 2.24 4.98
N ALA A 284 0.79 1.57 6.13
CA ALA A 284 1.90 1.63 7.06
C ALA A 284 3.21 1.11 6.44
N SER A 285 3.13 0.08 5.60
CA SER A 285 4.27 -0.40 4.79
C SER A 285 4.66 0.61 3.70
N ALA A 286 3.68 1.25 3.03
CA ALA A 286 3.95 2.29 2.03
C ALA A 286 4.66 3.52 2.62
N LEU A 287 4.27 3.95 3.83
CA LEU A 287 4.93 5.02 4.58
C LEU A 287 6.40 4.68 4.90
N GLN A 288 6.65 3.43 5.32
CA GLN A 288 8.01 2.94 5.56
C GLN A 288 8.86 2.91 4.28
N GLN A 289 8.24 2.60 3.13
CA GLN A 289 8.91 2.61 1.83
C GLN A 289 9.31 4.04 1.41
N LEU A 290 8.47 5.04 1.64
CA LEU A 290 8.82 6.46 1.42
C LEU A 290 10.02 6.86 2.28
N CYS A 291 10.03 6.50 3.57
CA CYS A 291 11.16 6.76 4.45
C CYS A 291 12.44 6.06 3.96
N THR A 292 12.32 4.82 3.48
CA THR A 292 13.45 4.08 2.90
C THR A 292 13.97 4.74 1.62
N ASN A 293 13.09 5.35 0.82
CA ASN A 293 13.49 6.13 -0.35
C ASN A 293 14.32 7.38 0.05
N HIS A 294 13.91 8.08 1.10
CA HIS A 294 14.69 9.18 1.67
C HIS A 294 16.08 8.72 2.14
N GLU A 295 16.14 7.64 2.92
CA GLU A 295 17.39 7.08 3.43
C GLU A 295 18.35 6.68 2.29
N MET A 296 17.85 6.22 1.14
CA MET A 296 18.67 5.93 -0.03
C MET A 296 19.33 7.18 -0.63
N LEU A 297 18.59 8.29 -0.75
CA LEU A 297 19.14 9.56 -1.22
C LEU A 297 20.17 10.11 -0.24
N GLN A 298 19.86 10.04 1.06
CA GLN A 298 20.80 10.42 2.10
C GLN A 298 22.09 9.59 2.06
N ARG A 299 21.97 8.27 1.86
CA ARG A 299 23.12 7.39 1.68
C ARG A 299 23.95 7.75 0.45
N THR A 300 23.29 8.17 -0.63
CA THR A 300 23.96 8.60 -1.87
C THR A 300 24.79 9.86 -1.62
N LEU A 301 24.24 10.84 -0.88
CA LEU A 301 24.97 12.03 -0.45
C LEU A 301 26.17 11.68 0.45
N GLU A 302 25.98 10.82 1.45
CA GLU A 302 27.08 10.37 2.34
C GLU A 302 28.20 9.66 1.56
N ASN A 303 27.86 8.80 0.60
CA ASN A 303 28.83 8.11 -0.25
C ASN A 303 29.61 9.08 -1.15
N ALA A 304 28.94 10.11 -1.69
CA ALA A 304 29.58 11.15 -2.49
C ALA A 304 30.56 11.97 -1.65
N GLN A 305 30.19 12.32 -0.41
CA GLN A 305 31.06 12.99 0.56
C GLN A 305 32.29 12.14 0.92
N ASP A 306 32.11 10.84 1.15
CA ASP A 306 33.22 9.92 1.43
C ASP A 306 34.18 9.81 0.25
N THR A 307 33.64 9.75 -0.97
CA THR A 307 34.44 9.72 -2.21
C THR A 307 35.29 10.98 -2.32
N LEU A 308 34.70 12.16 -2.09
CA LEU A 308 35.43 13.42 -2.08
C LEU A 308 36.51 13.46 -1.00
N ASN A 309 36.20 13.05 0.23
CA ASN A 309 37.15 13.02 1.34
C ASN A 309 38.36 12.12 1.04
N ASN A 310 38.11 10.94 0.47
CA ASN A 310 39.15 10.03 0.00
C ASN A 310 39.98 10.67 -1.11
N ARG A 311 39.34 11.37 -2.07
CA ARG A 311 40.01 12.05 -3.18
C ARG A 311 40.91 13.20 -2.70
N ILE A 312 40.45 14.00 -1.74
CA ILE A 312 41.24 15.07 -1.11
C ILE A 312 42.46 14.49 -0.37
N SER A 313 42.29 13.36 0.33
CA SER A 313 43.38 12.65 0.99
C SER A 313 44.40 12.09 0.01
N GLU A 314 43.95 11.48 -1.10
CA GLU A 314 44.81 11.03 -2.21
C GLU A 314 45.59 12.18 -2.82
N ARG A 315 44.92 13.30 -3.11
CA ARG A 315 45.54 14.50 -3.67
C ARG A 315 46.61 15.08 -2.74
N SER A 316 46.33 15.12 -1.44
CA SER A 316 47.30 15.58 -0.43
C SER A 316 48.52 14.65 -0.35
N ARG A 317 48.32 13.33 -0.43
CA ARG A 317 49.42 12.35 -0.47
C ARG A 317 50.26 12.46 -1.75
N ALA A 318 49.61 12.65 -2.90
CA ALA A 318 50.28 12.84 -4.19
C ALA A 318 51.13 14.11 -4.20
N ALA A 319 50.60 15.23 -3.69
CA ALA A 319 51.33 16.49 -3.57
C ALA A 319 52.57 16.36 -2.65
N ALA A 320 52.44 15.58 -1.57
CA ALA A 320 53.54 15.25 -0.64
C ALA A 320 54.56 14.22 -1.20
N GLY A 321 54.43 13.77 -2.45
CA GLY A 321 55.35 12.81 -3.07
C GLY A 321 55.21 11.37 -2.55
N LYS A 322 54.15 11.05 -1.80
CA LYS A 322 53.88 9.72 -1.24
C LYS A 322 53.01 8.86 -2.16
N SER A 323 53.12 9.04 -3.48
CA SER A 323 52.37 8.25 -4.46
C SER A 323 52.87 6.79 -4.46
N GLY A 324 51.95 5.85 -4.67
CA GLY A 324 52.15 4.41 -4.43
C GLY A 324 53.34 3.78 -5.16
N PHE A 325 53.73 2.59 -4.69
CA PHE A 325 54.90 1.77 -5.04
C PHE A 325 55.33 1.72 -6.52
N MET A 326 54.42 1.99 -7.47
CA MET A 326 54.65 1.97 -8.92
C MET A 326 55.46 3.16 -9.46
N SER A 327 55.50 4.32 -8.80
CA SER A 327 56.28 5.48 -9.32
C SER A 327 57.80 5.32 -9.17
N ARG A 328 58.25 4.33 -8.39
CA ARG A 328 59.67 4.01 -8.20
C ARG A 328 60.22 2.98 -9.18
N PHE A 329 59.37 2.31 -9.98
CA PHE A 329 59.76 1.16 -10.81
C PHE A 329 59.92 1.46 -12.31
N PHE A 330 59.33 2.55 -12.83
CA PHE A 330 59.48 2.96 -14.24
C PHE A 330 60.24 4.29 -14.32
N GLY A 331 61.57 4.21 -14.25
CA GLY A 331 62.47 5.37 -14.23
C GLY A 331 62.81 5.91 -15.62
N THR A 332 61.94 6.75 -16.20
CA THR A 332 62.29 7.60 -17.36
C THR A 332 61.57 8.96 -17.44
N THR A 333 60.67 9.30 -16.51
CA THR A 333 59.96 10.59 -16.48
C THR A 333 60.33 11.43 -15.26
N ASP A 334 60.51 12.74 -15.45
CA ASP A 334 60.77 13.70 -14.38
C ASP A 334 59.71 13.56 -13.25
N PRO A 335 60.11 13.19 -12.01
CA PRO A 335 59.19 12.97 -10.90
C PRO A 335 58.26 14.16 -10.61
N ASP A 336 58.73 15.38 -10.89
CA ASP A 336 57.93 16.59 -10.67
C ASP A 336 56.82 16.75 -11.71
N ILE A 337 57.09 16.38 -12.97
CA ILE A 337 56.08 16.40 -14.04
C ILE A 337 54.97 15.38 -13.76
N VAL A 338 55.33 14.16 -13.34
CA VAL A 338 54.35 13.10 -13.01
C VAL A 338 53.50 13.48 -11.80
N ARG A 339 54.12 14.09 -10.78
CA ARG A 339 53.41 14.58 -9.59
C ARG A 339 52.43 15.69 -9.94
N ASP A 340 52.84 16.66 -10.74
CA ASP A 340 51.99 17.77 -11.18
C ASP A 340 50.82 17.27 -12.05
N GLN A 341 51.07 16.38 -13.01
CA GLN A 341 50.01 15.74 -13.80
C GLN A 341 49.01 14.96 -12.94
N THR A 342 49.50 14.17 -11.98
CA THR A 342 48.65 13.40 -11.06
C THR A 342 47.81 14.32 -10.17
N THR A 343 48.42 15.39 -9.65
CA THR A 343 47.72 16.35 -8.79
C THR A 343 46.64 17.10 -9.58
N ARG A 344 46.93 17.56 -10.80
CA ARG A 344 45.94 18.20 -11.69
C ARG A 344 44.79 17.26 -12.05
N ALA A 345 45.08 15.99 -12.33
CA ALA A 345 44.05 14.98 -12.60
C ALA A 345 43.15 14.74 -11.38
N LEU A 346 43.73 14.72 -10.18
CA LEU A 346 42.97 14.61 -8.92
C LEU A 346 42.16 15.89 -8.63
N ASP A 347 42.71 17.08 -8.89
CA ASP A 347 42.00 18.35 -8.74
C ASP A 347 40.77 18.42 -9.67
N SER A 348 40.88 17.94 -10.91
CA SER A 348 39.73 17.81 -11.83
C SER A 348 38.67 16.85 -11.30
N LYS A 349 39.07 15.72 -10.70
CA LYS A 349 38.13 14.77 -10.08
C LYS A 349 37.46 15.35 -8.84
N ILE A 350 38.19 16.11 -8.02
CA ILE A 350 37.65 16.81 -6.84
C ILE A 350 36.53 17.78 -7.24
N ILE A 351 36.70 18.50 -8.35
CA ILE A 351 35.63 19.39 -8.87
C ILE A 351 34.40 18.56 -9.23
N SER A 352 34.57 17.47 -9.98
CA SER A 352 33.45 16.58 -10.34
C SER A 352 32.78 15.94 -9.11
N ASP A 353 33.55 15.57 -8.09
CA ASP A 353 33.03 14.97 -6.85
C ASP A 353 32.24 16.03 -6.05
N LYS A 354 32.65 17.31 -6.06
CA LYS A 354 31.89 18.42 -5.47
C LYS A 354 30.57 18.66 -6.20
N ASP A 355 30.58 18.68 -7.53
CA ASP A 355 29.37 18.83 -8.33
C ASP A 355 28.38 17.68 -8.06
N ALA A 356 28.88 16.45 -7.89
CA ALA A 356 28.07 15.29 -7.52
C ALA A 356 27.44 15.43 -6.12
N ILE A 357 28.16 16.02 -5.15
CA ILE A 357 27.61 16.30 -3.81
C ILE A 357 26.52 17.36 -3.88
N GLU A 358 26.72 18.47 -4.59
CA GLU A 358 25.70 19.51 -4.73
C GLU A 358 24.43 18.97 -5.40
N LYS A 359 24.59 18.11 -6.42
CA LYS A 359 23.47 17.41 -7.02
C LYS A 359 22.75 16.49 -6.02
N ALA A 360 23.47 15.60 -5.34
CA ALA A 360 22.87 14.67 -4.38
C ALA A 360 22.18 15.40 -3.21
N LYS A 361 22.73 16.55 -2.80
CA LYS A 361 22.14 17.42 -1.79
C LYS A 361 20.83 18.05 -2.27
N THR A 362 20.83 18.59 -3.49
CA THR A 362 19.62 19.18 -4.11
C THR A 362 18.52 18.12 -4.27
N ASP A 363 18.88 16.93 -4.77
CA ASP A 363 17.94 15.81 -4.95
C ASP A 363 17.33 15.38 -3.59
N LEU A 364 18.14 15.34 -2.52
CA LEU A 364 17.66 15.05 -1.17
C LEU A 364 16.73 16.15 -0.64
N GLU A 365 17.12 17.41 -0.73
CA GLU A 365 16.32 18.56 -0.24
C GLU A 365 14.96 18.63 -0.95
N GLU A 366 14.93 18.44 -2.28
CA GLU A 366 13.69 18.41 -3.05
C GLU A 366 12.79 17.24 -2.63
N PHE A 367 13.38 16.05 -2.45
CA PHE A 367 12.65 14.89 -1.96
C PHE A 367 12.05 15.15 -0.57
N THR A 368 12.84 15.66 0.37
CA THR A 368 12.42 15.93 1.75
C THR A 368 11.25 16.91 1.78
N LYS A 369 11.31 18.02 1.01
CA LYS A 369 10.19 18.98 0.91
C LYS A 369 8.92 18.29 0.42
N LYS A 370 9.00 17.50 -0.65
CA LYS A 370 7.82 16.81 -1.23
C LYS A 370 7.25 15.73 -0.32
N ALA A 371 8.13 14.99 0.36
CA ALA A 371 7.79 13.92 1.29
C ALA A 371 7.15 14.45 2.57
N GLN A 372 7.60 15.59 3.10
CA GLN A 372 7.01 16.20 4.29
C GLN A 372 5.53 16.53 4.07
N VAL A 373 5.21 17.22 2.96
CA VAL A 373 3.83 17.57 2.61
C VAL A 373 2.98 16.31 2.42
N GLU A 374 3.55 15.28 1.79
CA GLU A 374 2.89 13.99 1.60
C GLU A 374 2.58 13.29 2.94
N ILE A 375 3.53 13.27 3.86
CA ILE A 375 3.36 12.66 5.19
C ILE A 375 2.26 13.38 5.96
N GLU A 376 2.24 14.71 5.94
CA GLU A 376 1.20 15.51 6.61
C GLU A 376 -0.19 15.25 5.99
N PHE A 377 -0.28 15.20 4.66
CA PHE A 377 -1.51 14.86 3.95
C PHE A 377 -2.01 13.46 4.34
N PHE A 378 -1.12 12.47 4.32
CA PHE A 378 -1.44 11.10 4.72
C PHE A 378 -1.88 11.01 6.17
N GLN A 379 -1.23 11.71 7.10
CA GLN A 379 -1.61 11.71 8.52
C GLN A 379 -3.04 12.21 8.71
N LYS A 380 -3.42 13.32 8.05
CA LYS A 380 -4.78 13.88 8.10
C LYS A 380 -5.82 12.88 7.57
N GLN A 381 -5.55 12.25 6.42
CA GLN A 381 -6.45 11.25 5.83
C GLN A 381 -6.57 10.01 6.73
N LYS A 382 -5.44 9.48 7.18
CA LYS A 382 -5.36 8.29 8.04
C LYS A 382 -6.08 8.48 9.36
N ASP A 383 -5.91 9.64 10.02
CA ASP A 383 -6.59 9.94 11.29
C ASP A 383 -8.10 9.94 11.12
N LYS A 384 -8.60 10.55 10.04
CA LYS A 384 -10.03 10.55 9.72
C LYS A 384 -10.55 9.14 9.48
N ASP A 385 -9.95 8.40 8.55
CA ASP A 385 -10.50 7.12 8.12
C ASP A 385 -10.37 6.03 9.19
N LEU A 386 -9.25 5.99 9.93
CA LEU A 386 -9.11 5.05 11.05
C LEU A 386 -10.09 5.37 12.17
N HIS A 387 -10.33 6.66 12.46
CA HIS A 387 -11.35 7.05 13.43
C HIS A 387 -12.74 6.56 13.00
N GLU A 388 -13.15 6.81 11.75
CA GLU A 388 -14.43 6.34 11.20
C GLU A 388 -14.55 4.80 11.23
N SER A 389 -13.48 4.09 10.87
CA SER A 389 -13.42 2.63 10.89
C SER A 389 -13.57 2.08 12.31
N LEU A 390 -12.85 2.65 13.29
CA LEU A 390 -12.91 2.23 14.69
C LEU A 390 -14.26 2.54 15.33
N VAL A 391 -14.85 3.70 15.04
CA VAL A 391 -16.20 4.04 15.50
C VAL A 391 -17.24 3.07 14.94
N SER A 392 -17.12 2.71 13.66
CA SER A 392 -17.99 1.72 13.02
C SER A 392 -17.84 0.34 13.67
N PHE A 393 -16.60 -0.07 13.94
CA PHE A 393 -16.30 -1.32 14.64
C PHE A 393 -16.90 -1.36 16.04
N ILE A 394 -16.68 -0.32 16.84
CA ILE A 394 -17.25 -0.22 18.19
C ILE A 394 -18.78 -0.26 18.13
N THR A 395 -19.39 0.45 17.19
CA THR A 395 -20.84 0.49 17.01
C THR A 395 -21.41 -0.89 16.68
N LEU A 396 -20.76 -1.63 15.78
CA LEU A 396 -21.11 -3.02 15.46
C LEU A 396 -21.02 -3.92 16.70
N GLN A 397 -19.91 -3.86 17.45
CA GLN A 397 -19.72 -4.66 18.66
C GLN A 397 -20.77 -4.35 19.73
N VAL A 398 -21.10 -3.07 19.95
CA VAL A 398 -22.15 -2.66 20.90
C VAL A 398 -23.52 -3.17 20.46
N LYS A 399 -23.84 -3.09 19.16
CA LYS A 399 -25.10 -3.61 18.60
C LYS A 399 -25.21 -5.13 18.81
N ALA A 400 -24.14 -5.86 18.50
CA ALA A 400 -24.07 -7.31 18.70
C ALA A 400 -24.22 -7.69 20.19
N ALA A 401 -23.52 -6.99 21.08
CA ALA A 401 -23.61 -7.22 22.52
C ALA A 401 -25.01 -6.94 23.09
N LYS A 402 -25.68 -5.86 22.64
CA LYS A 402 -27.07 -5.55 23.04
C LYS A 402 -28.06 -6.62 22.58
N LYS A 403 -27.93 -7.09 21.34
CA LYS A 403 -28.78 -8.17 20.81
C LYS A 403 -28.59 -9.47 21.60
N ASN A 404 -27.34 -9.81 21.90
CA ASN A 404 -27.00 -10.99 22.70
C ASN A 404 -27.54 -10.88 24.13
N LEU A 405 -27.36 -9.73 24.79
CA LEU A 405 -27.91 -9.46 26.12
C LEU A 405 -29.44 -9.62 26.14
N GLN A 406 -30.14 -9.01 25.19
CA GLN A 406 -31.60 -9.11 25.09
C GLN A 406 -32.05 -10.56 24.97
N ALA A 407 -31.41 -11.35 24.11
CA ALA A 407 -31.75 -12.75 23.93
C ALA A 407 -31.48 -13.58 25.19
N TRP A 408 -30.35 -13.36 25.89
CA TRP A 408 -30.08 -14.02 27.17
C TRP A 408 -31.07 -13.63 28.29
N THR A 409 -31.51 -12.38 28.34
CA THR A 409 -32.56 -11.95 29.25
C THR A 409 -33.85 -12.73 28.99
N GLN A 410 -34.24 -12.86 27.71
CA GLN A 410 -35.42 -13.63 27.32
C GLN A 410 -35.28 -15.13 27.64
N ILE A 411 -34.12 -15.74 27.39
CA ILE A 411 -33.84 -17.13 27.75
C ILE A 411 -33.98 -17.31 29.26
N LYS A 412 -33.37 -16.43 30.06
CA LYS A 412 -33.43 -16.48 31.52
C LYS A 412 -34.87 -16.39 32.02
N GLU A 413 -35.65 -15.45 31.50
CA GLU A 413 -37.07 -15.30 31.84
C GLU A 413 -37.87 -16.57 31.49
N CYS A 414 -37.62 -17.17 30.32
CA CYS A 414 -38.26 -18.44 29.95
C CYS A 414 -37.94 -19.54 30.97
N LEU A 415 -36.67 -19.69 31.35
CA LEU A 415 -36.23 -20.71 32.29
C LEU A 415 -36.74 -20.48 33.72
N GLN A 416 -36.84 -19.23 34.18
CA GLN A 416 -37.32 -18.91 35.53
C GLN A 416 -38.83 -19.08 35.68
N ASN A 417 -39.58 -18.98 34.59
CA ASN A 417 -41.03 -19.12 34.57
C ASN A 417 -41.49 -20.56 34.28
N MET A 418 -40.56 -21.50 34.09
CA MET A 418 -40.90 -22.92 34.02
C MET A 418 -41.39 -23.42 35.38
N PRO A 419 -42.47 -24.23 35.41
CA PRO A 419 -43.06 -24.74 36.65
C PRO A 419 -42.20 -25.75 37.40
#